data_AF-A0A1I4S478-F1
#
_entry.id   AF-A0A1I4S478-F1
#
_cell.length_a   1.000
_cell.length_b   1.000
_cell.length_c   1.000
_cell.angle_alpha   90.00
_cell.angle_beta   90.00
_cell.angle_gamma   90.00
#
_symmetry.space_group_name_H-M   'P 1'
#
loop_
_entity.id
_entity.type
_entity.pdbx_description
1 polymer ?
#
loop_
_entity_poly.entity_id
_entity_poly.type
_entity_poly.pdbx_seq_one_letter_code
_entity_poly.pdbx_strand_id
1 'polypeptide(L)'
;MTILLMAFSGSALAEVYRCESNGSVTFSDQPCGTDARAIEIQDNRIGGSFNQNLPEPASKDSGREDRKTKEPVEASTCRFINSTDLRRYLVREQVVRGMTREHVRRAFGNPPEVHTNPREVWIYQTRYYGALYELTYVYFRDGCVERVEYRKP
;
A
#
# COMPACT_ATOMS: atom_id res chain seq x y z
N MET A 1 -54.37 -31.11 25.08
CA MET A 1 -52.98 -31.58 24.87
C MET A 1 -52.47 -30.86 23.63
N THR A 2 -51.67 -29.83 23.82
CA THR A 2 -51.21 -28.85 22.82
C THR A 2 -50.16 -29.49 21.90
N ILE A 3 -50.42 -29.50 20.59
CA ILE A 3 -49.47 -29.99 19.58
C ILE A 3 -48.47 -28.85 19.28
N LEU A 4 -47.21 -29.08 19.63
CA LEU A 4 -46.09 -28.18 19.36
C LEU A 4 -45.63 -28.38 17.90
N LEU A 5 -45.89 -27.40 17.02
CA LEU A 5 -45.28 -27.35 15.69
C LEU A 5 -43.78 -27.02 15.82
N MET A 6 -42.90 -27.98 15.52
CA MET A 6 -41.48 -27.69 15.26
C MET A 6 -41.36 -27.01 13.89
N ALA A 7 -40.97 -25.74 13.88
CA ALA A 7 -40.55 -25.04 12.68
C ALA A 7 -39.18 -25.57 12.25
N PHE A 8 -39.12 -26.22 11.09
CA PHE A 8 -37.88 -26.67 10.46
C PHE A 8 -37.25 -25.46 9.77
N SER A 9 -36.28 -24.81 10.41
CA SER A 9 -35.47 -23.76 9.78
C SER A 9 -34.49 -24.42 8.81
N GLY A 10 -34.86 -24.45 7.52
CA GLY A 10 -33.98 -24.93 6.46
C GLY A 10 -32.73 -24.05 6.36
N SER A 11 -31.57 -24.68 6.33
CA SER A 11 -30.27 -24.03 6.09
C SER A 11 -30.26 -23.47 4.66
N ALA A 12 -30.39 -22.15 4.51
CA ALA A 12 -30.20 -21.51 3.22
C ALA A 12 -28.71 -21.52 2.88
N LEU A 13 -28.28 -22.42 1.99
CA LEU A 13 -26.98 -22.29 1.32
C LEU A 13 -27.12 -21.15 0.32
N ALA A 14 -26.39 -20.05 0.55
CA ALA A 14 -26.40 -18.89 -0.32
C ALA A 14 -25.63 -19.18 -1.62
N GLU A 15 -26.31 -19.75 -2.61
CA GLU A 15 -25.79 -20.00 -3.95
C GLU A 15 -26.27 -18.89 -4.89
N VAL A 16 -25.38 -18.34 -5.72
CA VAL A 16 -25.72 -17.28 -6.67
C VAL A 16 -25.84 -17.87 -8.07
N TYR A 17 -26.96 -17.61 -8.73
CA TYR A 17 -27.27 -18.06 -10.08
C TYR A 17 -27.15 -16.90 -11.05
N ARG A 18 -26.45 -17.13 -12.17
CA ARG A 18 -26.40 -16.23 -13.32
C ARG A 18 -27.56 -16.55 -14.26
N CYS A 19 -28.32 -15.52 -14.59
CA CYS A 19 -29.54 -15.59 -15.39
C CYS A 19 -29.39 -14.73 -16.63
N GLU A 20 -29.71 -15.27 -17.81
CA GLU A 20 -29.84 -14.48 -19.03
C GLU A 20 -31.32 -14.36 -19.40
N SER A 21 -31.83 -13.13 -19.45
CA SER A 21 -33.21 -12.86 -19.86
C SER A 21 -33.23 -11.64 -20.76
N ASN A 22 -33.83 -11.76 -21.95
CA ASN A 22 -33.97 -10.67 -22.92
C ASN A 22 -32.64 -9.95 -23.24
N GLY A 23 -31.54 -10.71 -23.33
CA GLY A 23 -30.20 -10.16 -23.62
C GLY A 23 -29.55 -9.43 -22.44
N SER A 24 -30.19 -9.40 -21.27
CA SER A 24 -29.64 -8.83 -20.03
C SER A 24 -29.25 -9.93 -19.05
N VAL A 25 -28.12 -9.72 -18.35
CA VAL A 25 -27.63 -10.64 -17.33
C VAL A 25 -28.06 -10.14 -15.96
N THR A 26 -28.72 -11.00 -15.20
CA THR A 26 -29.14 -10.72 -13.81
C THR A 26 -28.61 -11.84 -12.90
N PHE A 27 -28.40 -11.52 -11.61
CA PHE A 27 -27.99 -12.50 -10.60
C PHE A 27 -29.10 -12.67 -9.57
N SER A 28 -29.33 -13.92 -9.14
CA SER A 28 -30.33 -14.26 -8.14
C SER A 28 -29.78 -15.30 -7.16
N ASP A 29 -30.25 -15.23 -5.91
CA ASP A 29 -30.06 -16.22 -4.86
C ASP A 29 -30.98 -17.45 -5.00
N GLN A 30 -31.85 -17.46 -6.03
CA GLN A 30 -32.70 -18.58 -6.40
C GLN A 30 -32.58 -18.91 -7.90
N PRO A 31 -32.84 -20.16 -8.30
CA PRO A 31 -32.91 -20.53 -9.72
C PRO A 31 -33.99 -19.71 -10.45
N CYS A 32 -33.57 -18.94 -11.45
CA CYS A 32 -34.39 -17.98 -12.18
C CYS A 32 -35.02 -18.52 -13.48
N GLY A 33 -34.74 -19.77 -13.85
CA GLY A 33 -35.23 -20.39 -15.09
C GLY A 33 -34.42 -21.61 -15.51
N THR A 34 -34.75 -22.18 -16.67
CA THR A 34 -34.10 -23.39 -17.21
C THR A 34 -32.63 -23.19 -17.55
N ASP A 35 -32.22 -21.95 -17.82
CA ASP A 35 -30.84 -21.58 -18.14
C ASP A 35 -30.08 -21.02 -16.94
N ALA A 36 -30.63 -21.14 -15.73
CA ALA A 36 -29.97 -20.72 -14.50
C ALA A 36 -28.68 -21.54 -14.30
N ARG A 37 -27.54 -20.85 -14.23
CA ARG A 37 -26.26 -21.49 -13.92
C ARG A 37 -25.74 -20.99 -12.59
N ALA A 38 -25.48 -21.91 -11.68
CA ALA A 38 -24.77 -21.63 -10.45
C ALA A 38 -23.37 -21.07 -10.78
N ILE A 39 -22.97 -20.01 -10.10
CA ILE A 39 -21.63 -19.44 -10.20
C ILE A 39 -20.87 -19.65 -8.89
N GLU A 40 -19.63 -20.11 -9.02
CA GLU A 40 -18.71 -20.19 -7.88
C GLU A 40 -18.12 -18.79 -7.62
N ILE A 41 -18.48 -18.19 -6.48
CA ILE A 41 -17.89 -16.92 -6.06
C ILE A 41 -16.63 -17.22 -5.27
N GLN A 42 -15.49 -16.77 -5.78
CA GLN A 42 -14.23 -16.84 -5.05
C GLN A 42 -14.29 -15.96 -3.80
N ASP A 43 -13.99 -16.55 -2.65
CA ASP A 43 -13.99 -15.85 -1.35
C ASP A 43 -12.80 -14.87 -1.27
N ASN A 44 -13.07 -13.59 -1.54
CA ASN A 44 -12.09 -12.51 -1.47
C ASN A 44 -11.95 -11.96 -0.04
N ARG A 45 -11.59 -12.80 0.93
CA ARG A 45 -11.32 -12.30 2.30
C ARG A 45 -10.14 -11.33 2.28
N ILE A 46 -10.43 -10.07 2.58
CA ILE A 46 -9.39 -9.05 2.78
C ILE A 46 -8.72 -9.34 4.13
N GLY A 47 -7.46 -9.80 4.07
CA GLY A 47 -6.67 -10.16 5.26
C GLY A 47 -5.67 -11.32 5.10
N GLY A 48 -5.51 -11.88 3.89
CA GLY A 48 -4.55 -12.96 3.58
C GLY A 48 -3.26 -12.49 2.87
N SER A 49 -2.39 -13.47 2.53
CA SER A 49 -1.17 -13.26 1.74
C SER A 49 -1.49 -12.60 0.39
N PHE A 50 -0.68 -11.62 -0.04
CA PHE A 50 -0.87 -10.86 -1.29
C PHE A 50 -0.90 -11.72 -2.57
N ASN A 51 -0.50 -12.99 -2.48
CA ASN A 51 -0.41 -13.88 -3.63
C ASN A 51 -1.67 -14.75 -3.84
N GLN A 52 -2.70 -14.64 -3.00
CA GLN A 52 -3.84 -15.56 -3.00
C GLN A 52 -4.82 -15.37 -4.18
N ASN A 53 -4.68 -14.29 -4.96
CA ASN A 53 -5.56 -13.97 -6.10
C ASN A 53 -4.79 -13.35 -7.29
N LEU A 54 -3.50 -13.66 -7.42
CA LEU A 54 -2.74 -13.26 -8.61
C LEU A 54 -2.87 -14.36 -9.68
N PRO A 55 -3.07 -14.00 -10.96
CA PRO A 55 -2.95 -14.95 -12.06
C PRO A 55 -1.63 -15.70 -11.94
N GLU A 56 -1.65 -17.00 -12.27
CA GLU A 56 -0.45 -17.82 -12.26
C GLU A 56 0.64 -17.11 -13.07
N PRO A 57 1.80 -16.80 -12.48
CA PRO A 57 2.83 -16.07 -13.20
C PRO A 57 3.24 -16.95 -14.37
N ALA A 58 3.07 -16.41 -15.59
CA ALA A 58 3.55 -17.07 -16.80
C ALA A 58 4.97 -17.56 -16.53
N SER A 59 5.17 -18.88 -16.63
CA SER A 59 6.44 -19.52 -16.35
C SER A 59 7.51 -18.75 -17.11
N LYS A 60 8.36 -18.02 -16.37
CA LYS A 60 9.55 -17.42 -16.95
C LYS A 60 10.42 -18.58 -17.34
N ASP A 61 10.32 -18.97 -18.60
CA ASP A 61 11.29 -19.80 -19.25
C ASP A 61 12.63 -19.17 -18.92
N SER A 62 13.43 -19.88 -18.13
CA SER A 62 14.72 -19.41 -17.63
C SER A 62 15.71 -19.43 -18.78
N GLY A 63 15.44 -18.61 -19.80
CA GLY A 63 16.44 -18.04 -20.66
C GLY A 63 17.35 -17.24 -19.78
N ARG A 64 18.56 -17.77 -19.60
CA ARG A 64 19.71 -17.16 -18.97
C ARG A 64 19.97 -15.80 -19.62
N GLU A 65 19.24 -14.77 -19.19
CA GLU A 65 19.53 -13.41 -19.61
C GLU A 65 20.87 -13.04 -19.01
N ASP A 66 21.79 -12.77 -19.93
CA ASP A 66 23.14 -12.36 -19.67
C ASP A 66 23.19 -11.35 -18.54
N ARG A 67 24.09 -11.64 -17.60
CA ARG A 67 24.52 -10.73 -16.55
C ARG A 67 25.20 -9.54 -17.24
N LYS A 68 24.40 -8.66 -17.84
CA LYS A 68 24.84 -7.36 -18.34
C LYS A 68 25.31 -6.63 -17.10
N THR A 69 26.63 -6.54 -16.98
CA THR A 69 27.33 -5.70 -16.02
C THR A 69 26.58 -4.38 -15.94
N LYS A 70 25.88 -4.15 -14.82
CA LYS A 70 25.26 -2.86 -14.55
C LYS A 70 26.42 -1.89 -14.44
N GLU A 71 26.61 -1.08 -15.48
CA GLU A 71 27.38 0.15 -15.38
C GLU A 71 26.89 0.91 -14.14
N PRO A 72 27.77 1.61 -13.42
CA PRO A 72 27.38 2.39 -12.26
C PRO A 72 26.45 3.50 -12.75
N VAL A 73 25.14 3.25 -12.74
CA VAL A 73 24.14 4.29 -12.87
C VAL A 73 24.44 5.25 -11.73
N GLU A 74 24.88 6.46 -12.07
CA GLU A 74 24.99 7.61 -11.17
C GLU A 74 23.96 7.46 -10.06
N ALA A 75 24.42 7.29 -8.81
CA ALA A 75 23.59 6.85 -7.70
C ALA A 75 22.48 7.88 -7.45
N SER A 76 21.33 7.69 -8.09
CA SER A 76 20.22 8.63 -8.06
C SER A 76 19.87 8.97 -6.62
N THR A 77 19.76 10.26 -6.30
CA THR A 77 19.43 10.71 -4.94
C THR A 77 18.15 10.05 -4.45
N CYS A 78 17.18 9.90 -5.36
CA CYS A 78 15.98 9.10 -5.17
C CYS A 78 16.31 7.61 -5.23
N ARG A 79 16.47 7.00 -4.05
CA ARG A 79 16.58 5.55 -3.90
C ARG A 79 15.18 4.93 -3.90
N PHE A 80 15.04 3.74 -4.50
CA PHE A 80 13.84 2.93 -4.33
C PHE A 80 13.64 2.51 -2.87
N ILE A 81 12.49 2.84 -2.30
CA ILE A 81 12.06 2.45 -0.95
C ILE A 81 10.77 1.64 -1.12
N ASN A 82 10.77 0.38 -0.67
CA ASN A 82 9.57 -0.46 -0.71
C ASN A 82 8.46 0.12 0.19
N SER A 83 7.18 -0.12 -0.16
CA SER A 83 6.02 0.43 0.54
C SER A 83 5.96 0.06 2.02
N THR A 84 6.36 -1.16 2.39
CA THR A 84 6.41 -1.62 3.79
C THR A 84 7.42 -0.82 4.60
N ASP A 85 8.63 -0.63 4.05
CA ASP A 85 9.68 0.16 4.69
C ASP A 85 9.30 1.64 4.78
N LEU A 86 8.76 2.19 3.69
CA LEU A 86 8.28 3.57 3.67
C LEU A 86 7.24 3.78 4.77
N ARG A 87 6.21 2.93 4.86
CA ARG A 87 5.19 3.02 5.91
C ARG A 87 5.81 2.95 7.31
N ARG A 88 6.74 2.02 7.53
CA ARG A 88 7.45 1.86 8.80
C ARG A 88 8.21 3.13 9.18
N TYR A 89 8.91 3.77 8.25
CA TYR A 89 9.63 5.02 8.52
C TYR A 89 8.67 6.17 8.83
N LEU A 90 7.59 6.33 8.06
CA LEU A 90 6.61 7.40 8.29
C LEU A 90 5.96 7.30 9.68
N VAL A 91 5.53 6.10 10.10
CA VAL A 91 4.90 5.88 11.41
C VAL A 91 5.87 6.12 12.57
N ARG A 92 7.17 5.87 12.35
CA ARG A 92 8.21 6.11 13.35
C ARG A 92 8.75 7.53 13.34
N GLU A 93 8.18 8.41 12.52
CA GLU A 93 8.68 9.77 12.31
C GLU A 93 10.17 9.72 11.95
N GLN A 94 10.50 8.97 10.89
CA GLN A 94 11.88 8.81 10.43
C GLN A 94 12.00 9.29 8.98
N VAL A 95 13.02 10.12 8.75
CA VAL A 95 13.41 10.57 7.42
C VAL A 95 14.74 9.92 7.04
N VAL A 96 14.75 9.22 5.92
CA VAL A 96 15.93 8.54 5.39
C VAL A 96 16.28 9.02 3.98
N ARG A 97 17.54 8.85 3.58
CA ARG A 97 18.01 9.15 2.23
C ARG A 97 17.13 8.49 1.18
N GLY A 98 16.76 9.26 0.15
CA GLY A 98 15.90 8.83 -0.96
C GLY A 98 14.41 9.09 -0.76
N MET A 99 13.98 9.50 0.43
CA MET A 99 12.60 9.98 0.63
C MET A 99 12.31 11.22 -0.20
N THR A 100 11.07 11.38 -0.70
CA THR A 100 10.65 12.60 -1.40
C THR A 100 10.25 13.68 -0.40
N ARG A 101 10.09 14.93 -0.85
CA ARG A 101 9.52 16.03 -0.04
C ARG A 101 8.21 15.64 0.64
N GLU A 102 7.33 14.96 -0.09
CA GLU A 102 6.04 14.53 0.46
C GLU A 102 6.20 13.47 1.55
N HIS A 103 7.18 12.58 1.42
CA HIS A 103 7.50 11.63 2.49
C HIS A 103 7.99 12.34 3.75
N VAL A 104 8.84 13.35 3.59
CA VAL A 104 9.33 14.17 4.72
C VAL A 104 8.18 14.90 5.40
N ARG A 105 7.26 15.50 4.64
CA ARG A 105 6.06 16.16 5.20
C ARG A 105 5.15 15.19 5.93
N ARG A 106 5.00 13.96 5.42
CA ARG A 106 4.22 12.93 6.11
C ARG A 106 4.88 12.41 7.39
N ALA A 107 6.21 12.41 7.46
CA ALA A 107 6.95 11.95 8.64
C ALA A 107 7.10 13.03 9.72
N PHE A 108 7.47 14.25 9.34
CA PHE A 108 7.81 15.35 10.26
C PHE A 108 6.81 16.50 10.26
N GLY A 109 5.83 16.50 9.36
CA GLY A 109 4.95 17.64 9.14
C GLY A 109 5.57 18.72 8.25
N ASN A 110 4.88 19.87 8.17
CA ASN A 110 5.39 21.01 7.40
C ASN A 110 6.64 21.59 8.06
N PRO A 111 7.71 21.87 7.30
CA PRO A 111 8.92 22.45 7.85
C PRO A 111 8.66 23.87 8.37
N PRO A 112 9.08 24.19 9.61
CA PRO A 112 9.05 25.54 10.14
C PRO A 112 9.88 26.53 9.32
N GLU A 113 10.98 26.05 8.75
CA GLU A 113 11.94 26.88 8.03
C GLU A 113 12.48 26.11 6.81
N VAL A 114 12.53 26.80 5.68
CA VAL A 114 12.99 26.25 4.39
C VAL A 114 13.92 27.27 3.74
N HIS A 115 15.12 26.79 3.37
CA HIS A 115 16.06 27.55 2.53
C HIS A 115 16.20 26.84 1.20
N THR A 116 16.21 27.58 0.11
CA THR A 116 16.33 27.02 -1.25
C THR A 116 17.66 27.32 -1.92
N ASN A 117 18.42 28.31 -1.42
CA ASN A 117 19.69 28.77 -1.98
C ASN A 117 20.79 28.73 -0.91
N PRO A 118 22.00 28.21 -1.20
CA PRO A 118 22.46 27.59 -2.46
C PRO A 118 22.01 26.13 -2.65
N ARG A 119 21.40 25.52 -1.63
CA ARG A 119 20.83 24.17 -1.68
C ARG A 119 19.54 24.12 -0.88
N GLU A 120 18.57 23.34 -1.35
CA GLU A 120 17.31 23.12 -0.66
C GLU A 120 17.55 22.37 0.67
N VAL A 121 17.22 23.02 1.79
CA VAL A 121 17.28 22.45 3.14
C VAL A 121 16.05 22.85 3.94
N TRP A 122 15.45 21.87 4.61
CA TRP A 122 14.35 22.07 5.54
C TRP A 122 14.85 21.87 6.96
N ILE A 123 14.46 22.76 7.87
CA ILE A 123 14.94 22.78 9.25
C ILE A 123 13.77 22.56 10.19
N TYR A 124 13.85 21.51 11.00
CA TYR A 124 12.88 21.15 12.02
C TYR A 124 13.46 21.40 13.41
N GLN A 125 12.61 21.85 14.33
CA GLN A 125 12.98 22.12 15.72
C GLN A 125 12.21 21.20 16.66
N THR A 126 12.94 20.44 17.47
CA THR A 126 12.36 19.66 18.58
C THR A 126 12.53 20.46 19.86
N ARG A 127 11.44 20.71 20.58
CA ARG A 127 11.46 21.42 21.88
C ARG A 127 11.05 20.50 23.02
N TYR A 128 11.75 20.60 24.14
CA TYR A 128 11.45 19.85 25.37
C TYR A 128 11.36 20.83 26.53
N TYR A 129 10.21 20.86 27.22
CA TYR A 129 9.89 21.86 28.26
C TYR A 129 10.16 23.32 27.84
N GLY A 130 9.89 23.65 26.57
CA GLY A 130 10.08 25.00 26.03
C GLY A 130 11.52 25.34 25.61
N ALA A 131 12.50 24.52 25.97
CA ALA A 131 13.88 24.64 25.49
C ALA A 131 14.05 23.95 24.13
N LEU A 132 14.89 24.53 23.26
CA LEU A 132 15.35 23.84 22.06
C LEU A 132 16.16 22.61 22.47
N TYR A 133 15.77 21.44 21.99
CA TYR A 133 16.43 20.17 22.28
C TYR A 133 17.24 19.66 21.10
N GLU A 134 16.75 19.88 19.87
CA GLU A 134 17.41 19.42 18.65
C GLU A 134 16.97 20.23 17.43
N LEU A 135 17.91 20.48 16.53
CA LEU A 135 17.68 20.96 15.16
C LEU A 135 17.95 19.83 14.18
N THR A 136 16.94 19.49 13.36
CA THR A 136 17.09 18.50 12.29
C THR A 136 17.12 19.20 10.95
N TYR A 137 18.21 19.02 10.21
CA TYR A 137 18.41 19.56 8.87
C TYR A 137 18.20 18.45 7.84
N VAL A 138 17.26 18.65 6.92
CA VAL A 138 16.96 17.72 5.83
C VAL A 138 17.37 18.37 4.52
N TYR A 139 18.45 17.89 3.92
CA TYR A 139 18.98 18.39 2.66
C TYR A 139 18.38 17.64 1.48
N PHE A 140 17.95 18.38 0.46
CA PHE A 140 17.37 17.83 -0.75
C PHE A 140 18.29 18.01 -1.95
N ARG A 141 18.24 17.02 -2.84
CA ARG A 141 18.83 17.06 -4.18
C ARG A 141 17.92 16.26 -5.12
N ASP A 142 17.64 16.79 -6.30
CA ASP A 142 16.78 16.15 -7.30
C ASP A 142 15.38 15.78 -6.76
N GLY A 143 14.89 16.54 -5.77
CA GLY A 143 13.60 16.32 -5.12
C GLY A 143 13.53 15.20 -4.08
N CYS A 144 14.68 14.59 -3.76
CA CYS A 144 14.80 13.56 -2.75
C CYS A 144 15.79 13.95 -1.66
N VAL A 145 15.61 13.37 -0.48
CA VAL A 145 16.50 13.56 0.66
C VAL A 145 17.86 13.01 0.30
N GLU A 146 18.84 13.90 0.27
CA GLU A 146 20.24 13.56 0.10
C GLU A 146 20.85 13.13 1.44
N ARG A 147 20.56 13.91 2.49
CA ARG A 147 21.20 13.78 3.80
C ARG A 147 20.32 14.38 4.90
N VAL A 148 20.41 13.81 6.10
CA VAL A 148 19.77 14.33 7.32
C VAL A 148 20.87 14.55 8.37
N GLU A 149 20.87 15.70 9.04
CA GLU A 149 21.75 16.00 10.17
C GLU A 149 20.92 16.35 11.41
N TYR A 150 21.26 15.75 12.54
CA TYR A 150 20.71 16.06 13.84
C TYR A 150 21.74 16.84 14.65
N ARG A 151 21.39 18.05 15.07
CA ARG A 151 22.26 18.93 15.85
C ARG A 151 21.61 19.23 17.18
N LYS A 152 22.31 18.89 18.26
CA LYS A 152 21.95 19.40 19.59
C LYS A 152 22.36 20.87 19.70
N PRO A 153 21.60 21.70 20.44
CA PRO A 153 21.94 23.09 20.67
C PRO A 153 23.30 23.26 21.35
#